data_AF-A0A2V7MGR9-F1
#
_entry.id   AF-A0A2V7MGR9-F1
#
_cell.length_a   1.000
_cell.length_b   1.000
_cell.length_c   1.000
_cell.angle_alpha   90.00
_cell.angle_beta   90.00
_cell.angle_gamma   90.00
#
_symmetry.space_group_name_H-M   'P 1'
#
loop_
_entity.id
_entity.type
_entity.pdbx_description
1 polymer ?
#
loop_
_entity_poly.entity_id
_entity_poly.type
_entity_poly.pdbx_seq_one_letter_code
_entity_poly.pdbx_strand_id
1 'polypeptide(L)'
;MAKGPSKSAAAIQRLLEERRQYEAWLARINATADSAPEHVRTRVKADYEARLRAVTEELKSHADAARQLIAQRQENLLELQKKEKAAAERLAETELRHEVGEYDEGQWAQVHKDALADLGAVRDELMDVERDITRLEELDTLVKAKPAAAAPRGGAPPRPPEKAPERRKTPTDELAFLKSVTEDDRTPSPQRASGAQYQPDDVEDGTPLAPVDENAPVEKTLQCKECGTMNVATEWYCEKCGGELAAM
;
A
#
# COMPACT_ATOMS: atom_id res chain seq x y z
N MET A 1 9.03 10.41 -1.71
CA MET A 1 8.90 8.95 -1.50
C MET A 1 7.55 8.67 -0.86
N ALA A 2 6.59 8.11 -1.60
CA ALA A 2 5.29 7.73 -1.05
C ALA A 2 5.49 6.51 -0.14
N LYS A 3 5.55 6.73 1.18
CA LYS A 3 5.57 5.66 2.17
C LYS A 3 4.26 4.88 2.00
N GLY A 4 4.34 3.59 1.69
CA GLY A 4 3.18 2.73 1.50
C GLY A 4 2.18 2.82 2.66
N PRO A 5 0.93 2.34 2.47
CA PRO A 5 -0.10 2.41 3.50
C PRO A 5 0.43 1.83 4.81
N SER A 6 0.21 2.54 5.92
CA SER A 6 0.67 2.08 7.23
C SER A 6 0.05 0.71 7.52
N LYS A 7 0.70 -0.12 8.35
CA LYS A 7 0.15 -1.41 8.78
C LYS A 7 -1.29 -1.28 9.32
N SER A 8 -1.58 -0.16 10.00
CA SER A 8 -2.92 0.20 10.46
C SER A 8 -3.90 0.45 9.30
N ALA A 9 -3.50 1.23 8.29
CA ALA A 9 -4.30 1.47 7.09
C ALA A 9 -4.68 0.18 6.37
N ALA A 10 -3.71 -0.74 6.20
CA ALA A 10 -3.95 -2.03 5.55
C ALA A 10 -4.93 -2.91 6.36
N ALA A 11 -4.83 -2.91 7.69
CA ALA A 11 -5.76 -3.63 8.56
C ALA A 11 -7.18 -3.06 8.46
N ILE A 12 -7.32 -1.73 8.51
CA ILE A 12 -8.62 -1.05 8.34
C ILE A 12 -9.23 -1.36 6.98
N GLN A 13 -8.45 -1.32 5.89
CA GLN A 13 -8.94 -1.66 4.54
C GLN A 13 -9.45 -3.09 4.46
N ARG A 14 -8.75 -4.05 5.09
CA ARG A 14 -9.19 -5.44 5.17
C ARG A 14 -10.52 -5.56 5.92
N LEU A 15 -10.66 -4.90 7.06
CA LEU A 15 -11.91 -4.91 7.84
C LEU A 15 -13.07 -4.27 7.07
N LEU A 16 -12.82 -3.18 6.33
CA LEU A 16 -13.83 -2.56 5.46
C LEU A 16 -14.29 -3.51 4.34
N GLU A 17 -13.37 -4.26 3.74
CA GLU A 17 -13.68 -5.29 2.75
C GLU A 17 -14.50 -6.44 3.37
N GLU A 18 -14.09 -6.96 4.53
CA GLU A 18 -14.83 -8.01 5.25
C GLU A 18 -16.25 -7.54 5.60
N ARG A 19 -16.40 -6.30 6.08
CA ARG A 19 -17.71 -5.67 6.33
C ARG A 19 -18.58 -5.69 5.08
N ARG A 20 -18.07 -5.25 3.93
CA ARG A 20 -18.82 -5.22 2.67
C ARG A 20 -19.26 -6.63 2.26
N GLN A 21 -18.41 -7.63 2.47
CA GLN A 21 -18.69 -9.01 2.10
C GLN A 21 -19.83 -9.58 2.96
N TYR A 22 -19.78 -9.38 4.27
CA TYR A 22 -20.86 -9.79 5.17
C TYR A 22 -22.18 -9.09 4.84
N GLU A 23 -22.16 -7.77 4.59
CA GLU A 23 -23.35 -7.02 4.16
C GLU A 23 -23.94 -7.58 2.85
N ALA A 24 -23.09 -7.91 1.86
CA ALA A 24 -23.51 -8.49 0.59
C ALA A 24 -24.10 -9.90 0.75
N TRP A 25 -23.52 -10.75 1.59
CA TRP A 25 -24.07 -12.08 1.88
C TRP A 25 -25.42 -11.99 2.60
N LEU A 26 -25.55 -11.10 3.58
CA LEU A 26 -26.82 -10.85 4.27
C LEU A 26 -27.91 -10.35 3.30
N ALA A 27 -27.56 -9.45 2.37
CA ALA A 27 -28.48 -8.97 1.35
C ALA A 27 -28.97 -10.12 0.44
N ARG A 28 -28.08 -11.02 0.01
CA ARG A 28 -28.45 -12.19 -0.79
C ARG A 28 -29.33 -13.17 -0.03
N ILE A 29 -29.03 -13.42 1.25
CA ILE A 29 -29.85 -14.30 2.11
C ILE A 29 -31.27 -13.73 2.25
N ASN A 30 -31.40 -12.41 2.47
CA ASN A 30 -32.71 -11.76 2.58
C ASN A 30 -33.48 -11.75 1.24
N ALA A 31 -32.78 -11.69 0.10
CA ALA A 31 -33.40 -11.70 -1.23
C ALA A 31 -33.88 -13.11 -1.65
N THR A 32 -33.28 -14.18 -1.13
CA THR A 32 -33.53 -15.55 -1.61
C THR A 32 -34.48 -16.30 -0.67
N ALA A 33 -35.74 -15.87 -0.67
CA ALA A 33 -36.79 -16.27 0.27
C ALA A 33 -37.25 -17.76 0.17
N ASP A 34 -36.89 -18.49 -0.88
CA ASP A 34 -37.44 -19.84 -1.12
C ASP A 34 -36.36 -20.93 -1.33
N SER A 35 -35.08 -20.60 -1.14
CA SER A 35 -33.96 -21.50 -1.47
C SER A 35 -33.62 -22.53 -0.39
N ALA A 36 -34.03 -22.31 0.86
CA ALA A 36 -33.67 -23.15 2.00
C ALA A 36 -34.73 -23.08 3.12
N PRO A 37 -34.82 -24.10 4.00
CA PRO A 37 -35.73 -24.09 5.14
C PRO A 37 -35.49 -22.88 6.06
N GLU A 38 -36.58 -22.30 6.59
CA GLU A 38 -36.56 -21.07 7.38
C GLU A 38 -35.52 -21.08 8.51
N HIS A 39 -35.53 -22.14 9.33
CA HIS A 39 -34.65 -22.26 10.49
C HIS A 39 -33.15 -22.28 10.12
N VAL A 40 -32.79 -22.82 8.94
CA VAL A 40 -31.41 -22.84 8.46
C VAL A 40 -30.98 -21.41 8.09
N ARG A 41 -31.84 -20.69 7.38
CA ARG A 41 -31.55 -19.30 6.96
C ARG A 41 -31.43 -18.36 8.14
N THR A 42 -32.33 -18.47 9.10
CA THR A 42 -32.28 -17.69 10.33
C THR A 42 -30.95 -17.91 11.06
N ARG A 43 -30.46 -19.16 11.12
CA ARG A 43 -29.17 -19.49 11.74
C ARG A 43 -27.99 -18.90 10.98
N VAL A 44 -27.95 -19.05 9.66
CA VAL A 44 -26.87 -18.52 8.80
C VAL A 44 -26.86 -16.99 8.82
N LYS A 45 -28.05 -16.37 8.78
CA LYS A 45 -28.21 -14.92 8.91
C LYS A 45 -27.66 -14.43 10.26
N ALA A 46 -28.03 -15.08 11.36
CA ALA A 46 -27.55 -14.71 12.69
C ALA A 46 -26.02 -14.83 12.81
N ASP A 47 -25.39 -15.84 12.17
CA ASP A 47 -23.92 -15.99 12.13
C ASP A 47 -23.26 -14.81 11.40
N TYR A 48 -23.71 -14.48 10.20
CA TYR A 48 -23.16 -13.34 9.45
C TYR A 48 -23.46 -11.99 10.12
N GLU A 49 -24.61 -11.82 10.77
CA GLU A 49 -24.90 -10.64 11.59
C GLU A 49 -23.98 -10.53 12.81
N ALA A 50 -23.61 -11.66 13.43
CA ALA A 50 -22.64 -11.67 14.53
C ALA A 50 -21.23 -11.29 14.04
N ARG A 51 -20.78 -11.84 12.90
CA ARG A 51 -19.49 -11.49 12.30
C ARG A 51 -19.43 -10.03 11.85
N LEU A 52 -20.50 -9.53 11.24
CA LEU A 52 -20.61 -8.12 10.84
C LEU A 52 -20.52 -7.19 12.06
N ARG A 53 -21.19 -7.54 13.16
CA ARG A 53 -21.09 -6.79 14.42
C ARG A 53 -19.66 -6.77 14.96
N ALA A 54 -18.98 -7.91 14.95
CA ALA A 54 -17.59 -8.01 15.40
C ALA A 54 -16.65 -7.09 14.59
N VAL A 55 -16.69 -7.17 13.25
CA VAL A 55 -15.88 -6.31 12.38
C VAL A 55 -16.22 -4.84 12.54
N THR A 56 -17.51 -4.51 12.70
CA THR A 56 -17.93 -3.12 12.93
C THR A 56 -17.39 -2.58 14.24
N GLU A 57 -17.32 -3.40 15.29
CA GLU A 57 -16.76 -3.00 16.58
C GLU A 57 -15.24 -2.83 16.52
N GLU A 58 -14.53 -3.67 15.78
CA GLU A 58 -13.10 -3.52 15.54
C GLU A 58 -12.78 -2.25 14.73
N LEU A 59 -13.59 -1.94 13.70
CA LEU A 59 -13.46 -0.67 12.99
C LEU A 59 -13.66 0.55 13.90
N LYS A 60 -14.64 0.50 14.82
CA LYS A 60 -14.85 1.57 15.81
C LYS A 60 -13.66 1.72 16.74
N SER A 61 -13.12 0.62 17.26
CA SER A 61 -11.97 0.67 18.18
C SER A 61 -10.73 1.27 17.49
N HIS A 62 -10.50 0.95 16.22
CA HIS A 62 -9.47 1.60 15.41
C HIS A 62 -9.71 3.10 15.24
N ALA A 63 -10.95 3.52 14.98
CA ALA A 63 -11.29 4.94 14.85
C ALA A 63 -11.17 5.70 16.17
N ASP A 64 -11.57 5.10 17.30
CA ASP A 64 -11.39 5.67 18.63
C ASP A 64 -9.91 5.84 18.98
N ALA A 65 -9.09 4.83 18.70
CA ALA A 65 -7.64 4.91 18.89
C ALA A 65 -7.02 6.02 18.04
N ALA A 66 -7.44 6.16 16.77
CA ALA A 66 -6.97 7.23 15.90
C ALA A 66 -7.35 8.62 16.46
N ARG A 67 -8.59 8.80 16.92
CA ARG A 67 -9.06 10.06 17.54
C ARG A 67 -8.31 10.42 18.82
N GLN A 68 -8.02 9.45 19.67
CA GLN A 68 -7.21 9.66 20.87
C GLN A 68 -5.79 10.12 20.52
N LEU A 69 -5.18 9.50 19.51
CA LEU A 69 -3.86 9.91 19.04
C LEU A 69 -3.87 11.31 18.41
N ILE A 70 -4.91 11.66 17.66
CA ILE A 70 -5.08 13.03 17.11
C ILE A 70 -5.12 14.05 18.25
N ALA A 71 -5.95 13.82 19.26
CA ALA A 71 -6.06 14.73 20.41
C ALA A 71 -4.69 14.91 21.11
N GLN A 72 -3.97 13.81 21.36
CA GLN A 72 -2.63 13.88 21.95
C GLN A 72 -1.63 14.64 21.08
N ARG A 73 -1.69 14.47 19.75
CA ARG A 73 -0.81 15.17 18.81
C ARG A 73 -1.13 16.65 18.72
N GLN A 74 -2.41 17.04 18.81
CA GLN A 74 -2.83 18.43 18.87
C GLN A 74 -2.32 19.14 20.13
N GLU A 75 -2.35 18.46 21.29
CA GLU A 75 -1.74 18.99 22.51
C GLU A 75 -0.23 19.20 22.34
N ASN A 76 0.48 18.21 21.75
CA ASN A 76 1.90 18.32 21.46
C ASN A 76 2.22 19.48 20.50
N LEU A 77 1.38 19.68 19.48
CA LEU A 77 1.51 20.79 18.53
C LEU A 77 1.42 22.13 19.24
N LEU A 78 0.48 22.32 20.17
CA LEU A 78 0.37 23.56 20.95
C LEU A 78 1.62 23.80 21.82
N GLU A 79 2.18 22.75 22.41
CA GLU A 79 3.44 22.86 23.18
C GLU A 79 4.64 23.18 22.28
N LEU A 80 4.72 22.58 21.10
CA LEU A 80 5.76 22.89 20.11
C LEU A 80 5.65 24.31 19.56
N GLN A 81 4.44 24.83 19.34
CA GLN A 81 4.24 26.23 18.94
C GLN A 81 4.73 27.21 20.01
N LYS A 82 4.51 26.91 21.30
CA LYS A 82 5.08 27.71 22.40
C LYS A 82 6.61 27.65 22.39
N LYS A 83 7.19 26.47 22.17
CA LYS A 83 8.64 26.28 22.06
C LYS A 83 9.21 27.01 20.85
N GLU A 84 8.54 27.01 19.70
CA GLU A 84 8.96 27.71 18.50
C GLU A 84 9.05 29.21 18.78
N LYS A 85 8.00 29.76 19.40
CA LYS A 85 7.98 31.17 19.81
C LYS A 85 9.14 31.49 20.76
N ALA A 86 9.36 30.67 21.79
CA ALA A 86 10.46 30.85 22.71
C ALA A 86 11.85 30.71 22.03
N ALA A 87 12.01 29.81 21.07
CA ALA A 87 13.24 29.67 20.30
C ALA A 87 13.48 30.88 19.40
N ALA A 88 12.44 31.42 18.76
CA ALA A 88 12.52 32.64 17.97
C ALA A 88 12.83 33.87 18.83
N GLU A 89 12.25 33.98 20.02
CA GLU A 89 12.58 35.04 20.98
C GLU A 89 14.04 34.94 21.43
N ARG A 90 14.54 33.72 21.70
CA ARG A 90 15.97 33.50 22.04
C ARG A 90 16.89 33.90 20.89
N LEU A 91 16.55 33.57 19.64
CA LEU A 91 17.32 34.00 18.48
C LEU A 91 17.39 35.54 18.40
N ALA A 92 16.24 36.21 18.51
CA ALA A 92 16.18 37.68 18.49
C ALA A 92 16.96 38.32 19.66
N GLU A 93 16.93 37.71 20.84
CA GLU A 93 17.74 38.14 21.98
C GLU A 93 19.23 37.98 21.70
N THR A 94 19.67 36.85 21.12
CA THR A 94 21.08 36.65 20.77
C THR A 94 21.57 37.64 19.72
N GLU A 95 20.74 37.94 18.72
CA GLU A 95 21.01 38.98 17.70
C GLU A 95 21.20 40.35 18.36
N LEU A 96 20.28 40.75 19.25
CA LEU A 96 20.36 42.03 19.96
C LEU A 96 21.61 42.13 20.85
N ARG A 97 21.99 41.05 21.56
CA ARG A 97 23.20 41.04 22.39
C ARG A 97 24.47 41.22 21.56
N HIS A 98 24.51 40.64 20.37
CA HIS A 98 25.60 40.87 19.42
C HIS A 98 25.62 42.33 18.94
N GLU A 99 24.47 42.92 18.60
CA GLU A 99 24.38 44.34 18.20
C GLU A 99 24.87 45.30 19.31
N VAL A 100 24.62 44.96 20.57
CA VAL A 100 25.11 45.70 21.75
C VAL A 100 26.62 45.48 21.98
N GLY A 101 27.22 44.48 21.32
CA GLY A 101 28.64 44.17 21.40
C GLY A 101 29.02 43.24 22.56
N GLU A 102 28.06 42.48 23.11
CA GLU A 102 28.34 41.49 24.16
C GLU A 102 29.13 40.28 23.64
N TYR A 103 28.99 39.97 22.35
CA TYR A 103 29.67 38.86 21.68
C TYR A 103 30.72 39.37 20.70
N ASP A 104 31.91 38.77 20.73
CA ASP A 104 32.84 38.88 19.60
C ASP A 104 32.39 38.02 18.41
N GLU A 105 32.99 38.21 17.24
CA GLU A 105 32.62 37.51 16.01
C GLU A 105 32.68 35.97 16.13
N GLY A 106 33.60 35.42 16.93
CA GLY A 106 33.72 33.98 17.14
C GLY A 106 32.62 33.43 18.04
N GLN A 107 32.35 34.12 19.15
CA GLN A 107 31.24 33.83 20.06
C GLN A 107 29.90 33.96 19.35
N TRP A 108 29.73 35.02 18.55
CA TRP A 108 28.55 35.30 17.76
C TRP A 108 28.27 34.16 16.77
N ALA A 109 29.26 33.77 15.97
CA ALA A 109 29.10 32.71 14.98
C ALA A 109 28.59 31.40 15.60
N GLN A 110 29.08 31.06 16.79
CA GLN A 110 28.64 29.85 17.49
C GLN A 110 27.25 30.00 18.10
N VAL A 111 26.99 31.05 18.87
CA VAL A 111 25.71 31.26 19.57
C VAL A 111 24.55 31.43 18.57
N HIS A 112 24.77 32.18 17.50
CA HIS A 112 23.77 32.37 16.44
C HIS A 112 23.47 31.06 15.70
N LYS A 113 24.51 30.27 15.40
CA LYS A 113 24.35 28.93 14.80
C LYS A 113 23.53 28.00 15.69
N ASP A 114 23.81 27.98 16.99
CA ASP A 114 23.10 27.13 17.94
C ASP A 114 21.63 27.57 18.08
N ALA A 115 21.37 28.88 18.16
CA ALA A 115 20.00 29.41 18.21
C ALA A 115 19.20 29.09 16.94
N LEU A 116 19.81 29.17 15.76
CA LEU A 116 19.20 28.76 14.50
C LEU A 116 18.94 27.26 14.43
N ALA A 117 19.88 26.45 14.91
CA ALA A 117 19.74 24.99 14.96
C ALA A 117 18.58 24.58 15.87
N ASP A 118 18.47 25.19 17.06
CA ASP A 118 17.36 24.99 17.98
C ASP A 118 16.00 25.34 17.35
N LEU A 119 15.90 26.50 16.70
CA LEU A 119 14.66 26.93 16.04
C LEU A 119 14.30 25.99 14.87
N GLY A 120 15.30 25.59 14.08
CA GLY A 120 15.13 24.62 12.99
C GLY A 120 14.58 23.28 13.49
N ALA A 121 15.19 22.72 14.55
CA ALA A 121 14.76 21.46 15.13
C ALA A 121 13.30 21.49 15.61
N VAL A 122 12.87 22.57 16.27
CA VAL A 122 11.47 22.71 16.73
C VAL A 122 10.51 22.80 15.54
N ARG A 123 10.89 23.47 14.45
CA ARG A 123 10.07 23.56 13.23
C ARG A 123 9.97 22.23 12.50
N ASP A 124 11.04 21.47 12.44
CA ASP A 124 11.02 20.12 11.87
C ASP A 124 10.09 19.20 12.68
N GLU A 125 10.16 19.26 14.01
CA GLU A 125 9.22 18.52 14.89
C GLU A 125 7.76 18.95 14.67
N LEU A 126 7.48 20.24 14.51
CA LEU A 126 6.14 20.74 14.18
C LEU A 126 5.63 20.13 12.87
N MET A 127 6.42 20.18 11.80
CA MET A 127 6.06 19.64 10.50
C MET A 127 5.78 18.13 10.54
N ASP A 128 6.54 17.39 11.35
CA ASP A 128 6.34 15.95 11.52
C ASP A 128 5.07 15.64 12.32
N VAL A 129 4.78 16.39 13.39
CA VAL A 129 3.53 16.25 14.16
C VAL A 129 2.30 16.60 13.32
N GLU A 130 2.36 17.67 12.52
CA GLU A 130 1.28 18.04 11.59
C GLU A 130 1.02 16.93 10.56
N ARG A 131 2.07 16.35 9.99
CA ARG A 131 1.95 15.22 9.05
C ARG A 131 1.34 13.99 9.70
N ASP A 132 1.70 13.70 10.94
CA ASP A 132 1.12 12.62 11.73
C ASP A 132 -0.38 12.85 11.97
N ILE A 133 -0.79 14.07 12.32
CA ILE A 133 -2.20 14.44 12.48
C ILE A 133 -2.96 14.18 11.18
N THR A 134 -2.49 14.71 10.06
CA THR A 134 -3.13 14.50 8.75
C THR A 134 -3.28 13.01 8.44
N ARG A 135 -2.24 12.20 8.68
CA ARG A 135 -2.30 10.76 8.45
C ARG A 135 -3.33 10.05 9.32
N LEU A 136 -3.47 10.46 10.58
CA LEU A 136 -4.47 9.88 11.48
C LEU A 136 -5.89 10.30 11.08
N GLU A 137 -6.08 11.53 10.61
CA GLU A 137 -7.35 12.02 10.07
C GLU A 137 -7.74 11.26 8.80
N GLU A 138 -6.79 10.96 7.91
CA GLU A 138 -7.02 10.06 6.77
C GLU A 138 -7.51 8.67 7.23
N LEU A 139 -6.98 8.11 8.31
CA LEU A 139 -7.46 6.82 8.83
C LEU A 139 -8.87 6.92 9.41
N ASP A 140 -9.17 7.96 10.18
CA ASP A 140 -10.51 8.16 10.75
C ASP A 140 -11.56 8.41 9.65
N THR A 141 -11.20 9.17 8.61
CA THR A 141 -12.08 9.37 7.44
C THR A 141 -12.29 8.09 6.65
N LEU A 142 -11.27 7.25 6.47
CA LEU A 142 -11.41 5.93 5.83
C LEU A 142 -12.41 5.03 6.57
N VAL A 143 -12.41 5.04 7.91
CA VAL A 143 -13.37 4.25 8.70
C VAL A 143 -14.79 4.84 8.61
N LYS A 144 -14.91 6.18 8.63
CA LYS A 144 -16.20 6.88 8.52
C LYS A 144 -16.84 6.77 7.15
N ALA A 145 -16.04 6.62 6.10
CA ALA A 145 -16.54 6.48 4.74
C ALA A 145 -17.46 5.27 4.65
N LYS A 146 -18.76 5.53 4.49
CA LYS A 146 -19.73 4.48 4.15
C LYS A 146 -19.36 3.92 2.77
N PRO A 147 -19.33 2.59 2.57
CA PRO A 147 -19.09 2.07 1.23
C PRO A 147 -20.14 2.64 0.30
N ALA A 148 -19.69 3.43 -0.68
CA ALA A 148 -20.54 3.85 -1.78
C ALA A 148 -21.06 2.56 -2.42
N ALA A 149 -22.37 2.34 -2.35
CA ALA A 149 -23.01 1.19 -2.96
C ALA A 149 -22.53 1.14 -4.41
N ALA A 150 -21.73 0.13 -4.74
CA ALA A 150 -21.41 -0.19 -6.11
C ALA A 150 -22.75 -0.44 -6.79
N ALA A 151 -23.22 0.55 -7.54
CA ALA A 151 -24.44 0.44 -8.31
C ALA A 151 -24.33 -0.85 -9.13
N PRO A 152 -25.37 -1.71 -9.14
CA PRO A 152 -25.34 -2.89 -9.97
C PRO A 152 -25.17 -2.44 -11.42
N ARG A 153 -23.98 -2.67 -11.98
CA ARG A 153 -23.75 -2.62 -13.43
C ARG A 153 -24.47 -3.83 -14.02
N GLY A 154 -25.77 -3.68 -14.18
CA GLY A 154 -26.69 -4.74 -14.59
C GLY A 154 -28.05 -4.18 -14.99
N GLY A 155 -28.06 -3.02 -15.64
CA GLY A 155 -29.22 -2.48 -16.33
C GLY A 155 -28.87 -2.32 -17.80
N ALA A 156 -29.14 -3.36 -18.61
CA ALA A 156 -29.17 -3.19 -20.05
C ALA A 156 -30.26 -2.14 -20.41
N PRO A 157 -29.98 -1.16 -21.27
CA PRO A 157 -31.00 -0.20 -21.68
C PRO A 157 -32.11 -0.92 -22.47
N PRO A 158 -33.39 -0.50 -22.34
CA PRO A 158 -34.47 -1.11 -23.10
C PRO A 158 -34.27 -0.80 -24.59
N ARG A 159 -34.10 -1.86 -25.38
CA ARG A 159 -34.03 -1.77 -26.84
C ARG A 159 -35.45 -1.51 -27.39
N PRO A 160 -35.66 -0.55 -28.31
CA PRO A 160 -36.96 -0.35 -28.95
C PRO A 160 -37.32 -1.54 -29.85
N PRO A 161 -38.61 -1.84 -30.09
CA PRO A 161 -39.01 -2.98 -30.90
C PRO A 161 -38.81 -2.68 -32.39
N GLU A 162 -37.87 -3.39 -33.01
CA GLU A 162 -37.66 -3.37 -34.46
C GLU A 162 -38.24 -4.64 -35.10
N LYS A 163 -38.95 -4.43 -36.21
CA LYS A 163 -39.74 -5.43 -36.95
C LYS A 163 -38.86 -6.55 -37.51
N ALA A 164 -39.44 -7.76 -37.53
CA ALA A 164 -38.88 -8.94 -38.19
C ALA A 164 -38.75 -8.75 -39.71
N PRO A 165 -37.69 -9.33 -40.31
CA PRO A 165 -37.88 -10.07 -41.55
C PRO A 165 -37.20 -11.45 -41.55
N GLU A 166 -37.65 -12.24 -42.51
CA GLU A 166 -37.50 -13.68 -42.66
C GLU A 166 -36.09 -14.18 -43.03
N ARG A 167 -35.79 -15.36 -42.46
CA ARG A 167 -35.07 -16.52 -42.99
C ARG A 167 -34.31 -16.35 -44.32
N ARG A 168 -32.98 -16.54 -44.26
CA ARG A 168 -32.20 -17.25 -45.28
C ARG A 168 -31.22 -18.23 -44.62
N LYS A 169 -31.22 -19.47 -45.11
CA LYS A 169 -30.29 -20.58 -44.78
C LYS A 169 -28.94 -20.29 -45.49
N THR A 170 -27.75 -20.67 -45.01
CA THR A 170 -27.16 -22.02 -44.83
C THR A 170 -25.74 -21.83 -44.16
N PRO A 171 -24.82 -22.82 -44.03
CA PRO A 171 -24.38 -23.32 -42.72
C PRO A 171 -22.83 -23.39 -42.58
N THR A 172 -22.21 -22.69 -41.63
CA THR A 172 -20.80 -22.95 -41.30
C THR A 172 -20.70 -23.82 -40.06
N ASP A 173 -20.25 -25.05 -40.32
CA ASP A 173 -19.95 -26.13 -39.40
C ASP A 173 -18.66 -25.83 -38.63
N GLU A 174 -18.79 -25.34 -37.39
CA GLU A 174 -17.67 -25.05 -36.49
C GLU A 174 -17.21 -26.27 -35.67
N LEU A 175 -17.68 -27.49 -35.99
CA LEU A 175 -17.27 -28.73 -35.33
C LEU A 175 -16.21 -29.53 -36.10
N ALA A 176 -15.75 -29.04 -37.26
CA ALA A 176 -14.59 -29.59 -37.96
C ALA A 176 -13.24 -29.14 -37.35
N PHE A 177 -13.21 -28.04 -36.59
CA PHE A 177 -11.98 -27.56 -35.94
C PHE A 177 -11.62 -28.38 -34.69
N LEU A 178 -12.63 -28.73 -33.87
CA LEU A 178 -12.45 -29.49 -32.63
C LEU A 178 -12.15 -30.98 -32.81
N LYS A 179 -12.15 -31.48 -34.06
CA LYS A 179 -11.78 -32.87 -34.40
C LYS A 179 -10.33 -33.03 -34.87
N SER A 180 -9.56 -31.95 -34.99
CA SER A 180 -8.18 -31.99 -35.50
C SER A 180 -7.08 -31.90 -34.42
N VAL A 181 -7.44 -31.88 -33.14
CA VAL A 181 -6.47 -31.69 -32.02
C VAL A 181 -6.50 -32.83 -30.99
N THR A 182 -7.25 -33.91 -31.22
CA THR A 182 -7.41 -35.01 -30.25
C THR A 182 -7.12 -36.42 -30.77
N GLU A 183 -6.35 -36.56 -31.85
CA GLU A 183 -5.83 -37.86 -32.28
C GLU A 183 -4.30 -37.81 -32.42
N ASP A 184 -3.59 -38.12 -31.35
CA ASP A 184 -2.32 -38.85 -31.44
C ASP A 184 -2.30 -39.90 -30.33
N ASP A 185 -2.75 -41.09 -30.72
CA ASP A 185 -2.70 -42.34 -29.98
C ASP A 185 -1.37 -43.01 -30.34
N ARG A 186 -0.44 -43.13 -29.38
CA ARG A 186 0.38 -44.34 -29.27
C ARG A 186 1.14 -44.45 -27.95
N THR A 187 0.65 -45.38 -27.13
CA THR A 187 1.42 -46.11 -26.11
C THR A 187 2.40 -47.10 -26.79
N PRO A 188 3.45 -47.61 -26.10
CA PRO A 188 3.25 -48.71 -25.15
C PRO A 188 4.11 -48.67 -23.85
N SER A 189 3.54 -49.24 -22.79
CA SER A 189 4.19 -49.75 -21.54
C SER A 189 5.23 -50.86 -21.84
N PRO A 190 6.05 -51.41 -20.89
CA PRO A 190 5.91 -51.42 -19.41
C PRO A 190 7.22 -51.28 -18.57
N GLN A 191 7.11 -50.94 -17.27
CA GLN A 191 7.72 -51.68 -16.14
C GLN A 191 7.57 -50.92 -14.81
N ARG A 192 6.97 -51.59 -13.82
CA ARG A 192 6.93 -51.21 -12.41
C ARG A 192 7.66 -52.30 -11.62
N ALA A 193 8.78 -51.93 -11.00
CA ALA A 193 9.43 -52.62 -9.87
C ALA A 193 10.24 -51.52 -9.13
N SER A 194 9.76 -51.06 -7.98
CA SER A 194 10.21 -51.49 -6.65
C SER A 194 11.56 -50.90 -6.23
N GLY A 195 11.49 -49.97 -5.26
CA GLY A 195 12.44 -49.85 -4.15
C GLY A 195 13.76 -49.12 -4.42
N ALA A 196 13.92 -47.92 -3.85
CA ALA A 196 15.04 -47.59 -2.95
C ALA A 196 14.85 -46.18 -2.38
N GLN A 197 15.26 -46.02 -1.13
CA GLN A 197 15.21 -44.81 -0.34
C GLN A 197 16.24 -43.77 -0.83
N TYR A 198 15.93 -42.48 -0.67
CA TYR A 198 16.96 -41.48 -0.40
C TYR A 198 16.37 -40.36 0.47
N GLN A 199 16.84 -40.31 1.72
CA GLN A 199 16.69 -39.21 2.67
C GLN A 199 17.81 -38.18 2.42
N PRO A 200 17.67 -36.94 2.92
CA PRO A 200 18.52 -35.81 2.56
C PRO A 200 19.86 -35.86 3.31
N ASP A 201 20.96 -35.58 2.63
CA ASP A 201 22.26 -35.32 3.27
C ASP A 201 22.48 -33.82 3.45
N ASP A 202 22.75 -33.47 4.71
CA ASP A 202 23.37 -32.26 5.22
C ASP A 202 24.73 -31.97 4.56
N VAL A 203 25.03 -30.70 4.27
CA VAL A 203 26.42 -30.20 4.26
C VAL A 203 26.49 -28.76 4.77
N GLU A 204 27.00 -28.69 6.00
CA GLU A 204 27.90 -27.72 6.64
C GLU A 204 28.01 -26.25 6.16
N ASP A 205 27.77 -25.39 7.15
CA ASP A 205 28.62 -24.29 7.65
C ASP A 205 29.62 -23.64 6.67
N GLY A 206 29.39 -22.35 6.44
CA GLY A 206 30.27 -21.50 5.65
C GLY A 206 29.89 -20.04 5.86
N THR A 207 30.19 -19.52 7.05
CA THR A 207 30.16 -18.07 7.30
C THR A 207 31.46 -17.46 6.74
N PRO A 208 31.44 -16.54 5.77
CA PRO A 208 32.62 -15.75 5.44
C PRO A 208 32.49 -14.36 6.07
N LEU A 209 33.34 -14.10 7.06
CA LEU A 209 33.62 -12.74 7.53
C LEU A 209 34.70 -12.08 6.66
N ALA A 210 34.30 -10.94 6.07
CA ALA A 210 35.08 -9.75 5.66
C ALA A 210 36.06 -9.85 4.46
N PRO A 211 36.45 -8.71 3.81
CA PRO A 211 35.92 -7.35 3.85
C PRO A 211 35.32 -6.91 2.50
N VAL A 212 34.28 -6.06 2.50
CA VAL A 212 33.81 -5.43 1.26
C VAL A 212 34.67 -4.19 1.04
N ASP A 213 35.60 -4.28 0.10
CA ASP A 213 36.25 -3.12 -0.49
C ASP A 213 35.17 -2.28 -1.21
N GLU A 214 34.79 -1.18 -0.57
CA GLU A 214 33.82 -0.19 -1.01
C GLU A 214 34.25 0.56 -2.30
N ASN A 215 35.45 0.28 -2.85
CA ASN A 215 35.95 0.86 -4.10
C ASN A 215 36.26 -0.17 -5.19
N ALA A 216 35.70 -1.39 -5.13
CA ALA A 216 35.80 -2.33 -6.23
C ALA A 216 35.14 -1.75 -7.51
N PRO A 217 35.84 -1.71 -8.66
CA PRO A 217 35.29 -1.13 -9.88
C PRO A 217 34.11 -1.98 -10.38
N VAL A 218 32.90 -1.45 -10.25
CA VAL A 218 31.68 -2.09 -10.76
C VAL A 218 31.67 -1.98 -12.28
N GLU A 219 31.64 -3.12 -12.97
CA GLU A 219 31.62 -3.16 -14.43
C GLU A 219 30.36 -2.48 -14.98
N LYS A 220 30.56 -1.42 -15.78
CA LYS A 220 29.48 -0.67 -16.43
C LYS A 220 29.12 -1.35 -17.74
N THR A 221 28.01 -2.08 -17.75
CA THR A 221 27.55 -2.88 -18.90
C THR A 221 26.31 -2.30 -19.59
N LEU A 222 25.66 -1.27 -19.01
CA LEU A 222 24.41 -0.70 -19.53
C LEU A 222 24.65 0.60 -20.29
N GLN A 223 24.44 0.60 -21.61
CA GLN A 223 24.63 1.78 -22.45
C GLN A 223 23.38 2.69 -22.47
N CYS A 224 23.58 3.98 -22.21
CA CYS A 224 22.54 5.00 -22.37
C CYS A 224 22.21 5.22 -23.85
N LYS A 225 20.92 5.17 -24.22
CA LYS A 225 20.47 5.40 -25.61
C LYS A 225 20.58 6.86 -26.07
N GLU A 226 20.54 7.80 -25.13
CA GLU A 226 20.58 9.24 -25.43
C GLU A 226 22.01 9.75 -25.67
N CYS A 227 22.97 9.35 -24.84
CA CYS A 227 24.34 9.89 -24.90
C CYS A 227 25.45 8.83 -25.08
N GLY A 228 25.11 7.54 -25.13
CA GLY A 228 26.05 6.45 -25.36
C GLY A 228 26.96 6.09 -24.18
N THR A 229 26.81 6.72 -23.02
CA THR A 229 27.63 6.46 -21.82
C THR A 229 27.29 5.08 -21.23
N MET A 230 28.32 4.35 -20.80
CA MET A 230 28.16 3.09 -20.06
C MET A 230 27.89 3.40 -18.58
N ASN A 231 26.84 2.81 -18.02
CA ASN A 231 26.38 2.97 -16.64
C ASN A 231 26.31 1.59 -15.96
N VAL A 232 26.13 1.58 -14.65
CA VAL A 232 25.97 0.33 -13.90
C VAL A 232 24.60 -0.28 -14.19
N ALA A 233 24.50 -1.60 -14.31
CA ALA A 233 23.24 -2.29 -14.66
C ALA A 233 22.10 -2.03 -13.66
N THR A 234 22.40 -1.64 -12.42
CA THR A 234 21.41 -1.30 -11.39
C THR A 234 20.92 0.14 -11.46
N GLU A 235 21.51 1.01 -12.29
CA GLU A 235 21.13 2.42 -12.38
C GLU A 235 19.92 2.62 -13.29
N TRP A 236 19.01 3.49 -12.84
CA TRP A 236 17.79 3.81 -13.57
C TRP A 236 17.95 5.05 -14.46
N TYR A 237 18.98 5.85 -14.24
CA TYR A 237 19.27 7.07 -14.98
C TYR A 237 20.74 7.12 -15.32
N CYS A 238 21.06 7.68 -16.49
CA CYS A 238 22.43 7.85 -16.92
C CYS A 238 23.15 8.91 -16.08
N GLU A 239 24.31 8.56 -15.51
CA GLU A 239 25.12 9.47 -14.69
C GLU A 239 25.57 10.74 -15.44
N LYS A 240 25.67 10.68 -16.78
CA LYS A 240 26.18 11.80 -17.59
C LYS A 240 25.10 12.75 -18.08
N CYS A 241 23.97 12.23 -18.56
CA CYS A 241 22.94 13.04 -19.21
C CYS A 241 21.57 13.00 -18.51
N GLY A 242 21.42 12.19 -17.45
CA GLY A 242 20.15 12.05 -16.72
C GLY A 242 19.04 11.33 -17.50
N GLY A 243 19.33 10.78 -18.69
CA GLY A 243 18.35 10.02 -19.47
C GLY A 243 18.01 8.69 -18.81
N GLU A 244 16.74 8.27 -18.87
CA GLU A 244 16.28 6.99 -18.32
C GLU A 244 16.99 5.82 -18.99
N LEU A 245 17.57 4.93 -18.18
CA LEU A 245 18.14 3.67 -18.62
C LEU A 245 17.02 2.64 -18.56
N ALA A 246 16.66 2.07 -19.71
CA ALA A 246 15.65 1.02 -19.78
C ALA A 246 16.18 -0.26 -19.13
N ALA A 247 16.10 -0.35 -17.81
CA ALA A 247 16.33 -1.57 -17.06
C ALA A 247 15.10 -2.48 -17.25
N MET A 248 15.30 -3.63 -17.91
CA MET A 248 14.40 -4.79 -17.79
C MET A 248 15.05 -5.82 -16.89
#